data_AF-A0A3D1X679-F1
#
_entry.id   AF-A0A3D1X679-F1
#
_cell.length_a   1.000
_cell.length_b   1.000
_cell.length_c   1.000
_cell.angle_alpha   90.00
_cell.angle_beta   90.00
_cell.angle_gamma   90.00
#
_symmetry.space_group_name_H-M   'P 1'
#
loop_
_entity.id
_entity.type
_entity.pdbx_description
1 polymer ?
#
loop_
_entity_poly.entity_id
_entity_poly.type
_entity_poly.pdbx_seq_one_letter_code
_entity_poly.pdbx_strand_id
1 'polypeptide(L)' 'MEAKAYLRYVRISPRKVQIVCDLIRGKDINTAMALLMQT' A
#
# COMPACT_ATOMS: atom_id res chain seq x y z
N MET A 1 -3.80 18.68 -6.88
CA MET A 1 -4.01 18.66 -5.42
C MET A 1 -3.87 17.21 -4.97
N GLU A 2 -2.82 16.88 -4.23
CA GLU A 2 -2.53 15.50 -3.83
C GLU A 2 -3.00 15.24 -2.40
N ALA A 3 -3.90 14.28 -2.23
CA ALA A 3 -4.27 13.78 -0.91
C ALA A 3 -3.23 12.74 -0.44
N LYS A 4 -2.77 12.87 0.81
CA LYS A 4 -1.83 11.93 1.45
C LYS A 4 -2.35 11.54 2.84
N ALA A 5 -2.25 10.25 3.18
CA ALA A 5 -2.60 9.72 4.50
C ALA A 5 -1.41 8.96 5.09
N TYR A 6 -1.26 8.99 6.41
CA TYR A 6 -0.13 8.39 7.11
C TYR A 6 -0.62 7.51 8.28
N LEU A 7 -0.08 6.30 8.38
CA LEU A 7 -0.24 5.41 9.53
C LEU A 7 1.08 5.34 10.30
N ARG A 8 1.11 5.81 11.54
CA ARG A 8 2.29 5.74 12.42
C ARG A 8 2.16 4.55 13.38
N TYR A 9 3.30 3.94 13.73
CA TYR A 9 3.38 2.81 14.67
C TYR A 9 2.66 1.53 14.20
N VAL A 10 2.86 1.16 12.94
CA VAL A 10 2.36 -0.13 12.43
C VAL A 10 3.10 -1.29 13.11
N ARG A 11 2.35 -2.27 13.63
CA ARG A 11 2.90 -3.47 14.31
C ARG A 11 3.38 -4.54 13.33
N ILE A 12 4.08 -4.13 12.27
CA ILE A 12 4.62 -5.01 11.23
C ILE A 12 6.04 -4.55 10.91
N SER A 13 6.96 -5.50 10.66
CA SER A 13 8.33 -5.14 10.28
C SER A 13 8.34 -4.38 8.93
N PRO A 14 9.15 -3.32 8.79
CA PRO A 14 9.15 -2.48 7.59
C PRO A 14 9.36 -3.25 6.29
N ARG A 15 10.22 -4.27 6.32
CA ARG A 15 10.53 -5.11 5.16
C ARG A 15 9.32 -5.86 4.59
N LYS A 16 8.39 -6.31 5.46
CA LYS A 16 7.16 -6.98 5.00
C LYS A 16 6.20 -6.02 4.30
N VAL A 17 6.10 -4.80 4.82
CA VAL A 17 5.21 -3.76 4.26
C VAL A 17 5.75 -3.22 2.94
N GLN A 18 7.07 -3.07 2.80
CA GLN A 18 7.71 -2.60 1.58
C GLN A 18 7.31 -3.40 0.33
N ILE A 19 7.23 -4.73 0.44
CA ILE A 19 6.85 -5.61 -0.67
C ILE A 19 5.45 -5.25 -1.21
N VAL A 20 4.49 -5.03 -0.31
CA VAL A 20 3.11 -4.65 -0.68
C VAL A 20 3.08 -3.23 -1.24
N CYS A 21 3.82 -2.29 -0.66
CA CYS A 21 3.91 -0.92 -1.14
C CYS A 21 4.54 -0.82 -2.55
N ASP A 22 5.54 -1.64 -2.84
CA ASP A 22 6.18 -1.68 -4.16
C ASP A 22 5.23 -2.26 -5.22
N LEU A 23 4.38 -3.22 -4.84
CA LEU A 23 3.39 -3.83 -5.72
C LEU A 23 2.28 -2.86 -6.17
N ILE A 24 1.82 -1.96 -5.29
CA ILE A 24 0.75 -1.00 -5.63
C ILE A 24 1.27 0.33 -6.21
N ARG A 25 2.59 0.58 -6.17
CA ARG A 25 3.16 1.86 -6.62
C ARG A 25 3.00 2.04 -8.13
N GLY A 26 2.41 3.17 -8.54
CA GLY A 26 2.21 3.52 -9.96
C GLY A 26 1.07 2.81 -10.67
N LYS A 27 0.26 2.01 -9.96
CA LYS A 27 -0.95 1.37 -10.50
C LYS A 27 -2.17 2.28 -10.33
N ASP A 28 -3.17 2.05 -11.19
CA ASP A 28 -4.50 2.65 -11.02
C ASP A 28 -5.14 2.25 -9.70
N ILE A 29 -5.95 3.14 -9.14
CA ILE A 29 -6.59 2.97 -7.83
C ILE A 29 -7.43 1.69 -7.78
N ASN A 30 -8.21 1.41 -8.82
CA ASN A 30 -9.07 0.22 -8.88
C ASN A 30 -8.25 -1.08 -8.86
N THR A 31 -7.13 -1.09 -9.60
CA THR A 31 -6.23 -2.25 -9.67
C THR A 31 -5.48 -2.43 -8.35
N ALA A 32 -4.99 -1.35 -7.75
CA ALA A 32 -4.34 -1.41 -6.44
C ALA A 32 -5.29 -1.91 -5.35
N MET A 33 -6.56 -1.49 -5.36
CA MET A 33 -7.57 -1.93 -4.40
C MET A 33 -7.90 -3.42 -4.57
N ALA A 34 -8.08 -3.87 -5.81
CA ALA A 34 -8.33 -5.30 -6.09
C ALA A 34 -7.16 -6.18 -5.60
N LEU A 35 -5.92 -5.75 -5.83
CA LEU A 35 -4.72 -6.47 -5.36
C LEU A 35 -4.65 -6.57 -3.83
N LEU A 36 -5.02 -5.51 -3.10
CA LEU A 36 -5.05 -5.50 -1.64
C LEU A 36 -6.18 -6.37 -1.06
N MET A 37 -7.29 -6.55 -1.79
CA MET A 37 -8.44 -7.36 -1.36
C MET A 37 -8.29 -8.85 -1.69
N GLN A 38 -7.42 -9.20 -2.65
CA GLN A 38 -7.25 -10.57 -3.12
C GLN A 38 -6.29 -11.40 -2.25
N THR A 39 -5.49 -10.76 -1.41
CA THR A 39 -4.56 -11.40 -0.44
C THR A 39 -5.11 -11.39 0.97
#